data_AF-M4C5C2-F1
#
_entry.id   AF-M4C5C2-F1
#
_cell.length_a   1.000
_cell.length_b   1.000
_cell.length_c   1.000
_cell.angle_alpha   90.00
_cell.angle_beta   90.00
_cell.angle_gamma   90.00
#
_symmetry.space_group_name_H-M   'P 1'
#
loop_
_entity.id
_entity.type
_entity.pdbx_description
1 polymer ?
#
loop_
_entity_poly.entity_id
_entity_poly.type
_entity_poly.pdbx_seq_one_letter_code
_entity_poly.pdbx_strand_id
1 'polypeptide(L)'
;MSTPGLRRARLLHPVDSVATTRVTALVPHYPDRSVPAEWISEALAVRAIARLERSEEIAHWMAARRYERAHACLITHVAMRCLFDNEKDKLMQQLLKLEPVSVHIPLWKSCEKADAIGGGLLLEFLRLEQQKGLEVGHEDQLLQRVVLLSQQLSSARDASAKDGGKILGEKDALLALTCVSSMIVSLATQAVELRSTLSYARERELMDDASPMLPLQLEPTFLGGLSHLLTGRETTYVESYRTSQLVPLCSAFLDWRA
;
A
#
# COMPACT_ATOMS: atom_id res chain seq x y z
N MET A 1 -34.07 -10.01 89.52
CA MET A 1 -34.71 -9.21 88.45
C MET A 1 -35.14 -10.22 87.39
N SER A 2 -36.36 -10.77 87.45
CA SER A 2 -37.63 -10.14 86.97
C SER A 2 -37.54 -9.82 85.47
N THR A 3 -38.38 -10.23 84.53
CA THR A 3 -39.54 -11.14 84.41
C THR A 3 -39.83 -11.19 82.88
N PRO A 4 -40.68 -12.11 82.39
CA PRO A 4 -40.80 -12.50 80.97
C PRO A 4 -41.98 -11.84 80.23
N GLY A 5 -42.09 -12.08 78.92
CA GLY A 5 -43.39 -12.41 78.30
C GLY A 5 -43.85 -11.58 77.09
N LEU A 6 -44.47 -12.33 76.15
CA LEU A 6 -45.46 -12.00 75.11
C LEU A 6 -44.93 -12.25 73.68
N ARG A 7 -45.06 -13.46 73.10
CA ARG A 7 -46.30 -14.08 72.54
C ARG A 7 -47.16 -13.13 71.69
N ARG A 8 -47.10 -13.32 70.37
CA ARG A 8 -48.26 -13.39 69.44
C ARG A 8 -47.77 -14.08 68.16
N ALA A 9 -48.04 -15.36 67.97
CA ALA A 9 -49.30 -15.99 67.54
C ALA A 9 -49.58 -15.80 66.04
N ARG A 10 -49.54 -16.95 65.35
CA ARG A 10 -49.93 -17.22 63.96
C ARG A 10 -51.40 -16.90 63.71
N LEU A 11 -51.70 -16.48 62.48
CA LEU A 11 -52.87 -16.89 61.68
C LEU A 11 -52.33 -17.07 60.24
N LEU A 12 -52.05 -18.29 59.79
CA LEU A 12 -52.94 -19.19 59.03
C LEU A 12 -53.54 -18.54 57.75
N HIS A 13 -53.02 -19.03 56.62
CA HIS A 13 -53.46 -19.01 55.20
C HIS A 13 -54.97 -19.23 54.95
N PRO A 14 -55.48 -19.35 53.70
CA PRO A 14 -55.03 -18.92 52.34
C PRO A 14 -56.19 -18.26 51.54
N VAL A 15 -55.91 -17.52 50.45
CA VAL A 15 -56.84 -17.46 49.30
C VAL A 15 -56.03 -17.29 48.01
N ASP A 16 -55.98 -18.38 47.24
CA ASP A 16 -56.05 -18.51 45.78
C ASP A 16 -55.32 -17.45 44.93
N SER A 17 -54.21 -17.81 44.25
CA SER A 17 -54.26 -18.56 42.99
C SER A 17 -55.26 -18.00 41.97
N VAL A 18 -55.10 -16.76 41.50
CA VAL A 18 -55.27 -16.38 40.08
C VAL A 18 -54.46 -15.11 39.80
N ALA A 19 -53.17 -15.25 39.48
CA ALA A 19 -52.43 -14.21 38.78
C ALA A 19 -51.55 -14.86 37.70
N THR A 20 -52.18 -15.73 36.92
CA THR A 20 -51.64 -16.25 35.66
C THR A 20 -52.61 -15.87 34.55
N THR A 21 -52.90 -14.57 34.45
CA THR A 21 -53.74 -14.01 33.40
C THR A 21 -52.86 -13.21 32.47
N ARG A 22 -52.40 -13.89 31.42
CA ARG A 22 -52.14 -13.36 30.07
C ARG A 22 -51.64 -11.92 30.00
N VAL A 23 -50.32 -11.75 30.05
CA VAL A 23 -49.65 -10.74 29.22
C VAL A 23 -49.21 -11.45 27.94
N THR A 24 -50.20 -11.73 27.08
CA THR A 24 -50.01 -12.11 25.68
C THR A 24 -50.79 -11.07 24.89
N ALA A 25 -50.11 -10.40 23.95
CA ALA A 25 -50.50 -9.16 23.26
C ALA A 25 -50.42 -7.93 24.18
N LEU A 26 -49.50 -7.00 24.00
CA LEU A 26 -49.14 -6.32 22.76
C LEU A 26 -47.63 -6.11 22.68
N VAL A 27 -46.94 -6.91 21.87
CA VAL A 27 -45.67 -6.47 21.29
C VAL A 27 -46.08 -5.46 20.22
N PRO A 28 -45.72 -4.17 20.32
CA PRO A 28 -45.84 -3.30 19.17
C PRO A 28 -44.98 -3.90 18.07
N HIS A 29 -45.61 -4.30 16.96
CA HIS A 29 -44.91 -4.55 15.71
C HIS A 29 -44.22 -3.24 15.29
N TYR A 30 -43.03 -3.02 15.83
CA TYR A 30 -42.05 -2.21 15.13
C TYR A 30 -41.72 -3.03 13.87
N PRO A 31 -41.87 -2.47 12.66
CA PRO A 31 -41.31 -3.13 11.50
C PRO A 31 -39.82 -3.31 11.81
N ASP A 32 -39.29 -4.51 11.57
CA ASP A 32 -37.89 -4.86 11.76
C ASP A 32 -37.01 -3.69 11.33
N ARG A 33 -36.55 -2.89 12.29
CA ARG A 33 -35.66 -1.77 12.03
C ARG A 33 -34.27 -2.38 11.93
N SER A 34 -34.09 -3.22 10.91
CA SER A 34 -32.83 -3.90 10.62
C SER A 34 -31.78 -2.82 10.43
N VAL A 35 -30.85 -2.74 11.38
CA VAL A 35 -29.71 -1.83 11.27
C VAL A 35 -28.97 -2.18 9.97
N PRO A 36 -28.68 -1.19 9.09
CA PRO A 36 -27.92 -1.47 7.88
C PRO A 36 -26.60 -2.18 8.19
N ALA A 37 -26.30 -3.26 7.47
CA ALA A 37 -25.07 -4.03 7.68
C ALA A 37 -23.80 -3.18 7.53
N GLU A 38 -23.88 -2.13 6.71
CA GLU A 38 -22.83 -1.12 6.55
C GLU A 38 -22.52 -0.40 7.86
N TRP A 39 -23.56 0.02 8.61
CA TRP A 39 -23.39 0.74 9.88
C TRP A 39 -22.80 -0.15 10.97
N ILE A 40 -23.19 -1.44 10.98
CA ILE A 40 -22.59 -2.43 11.86
C ILE A 40 -21.10 -2.57 11.53
N SER A 41 -20.76 -2.67 10.25
CA SER A 41 -19.37 -2.80 9.79
C SER A 41 -18.54 -1.54 10.10
N GLU A 42 -19.12 -0.33 9.95
CA GLU A 42 -18.45 0.91 10.37
C GLU A 42 -18.14 0.92 11.87
N ALA A 43 -19.09 0.50 12.71
CA ALA A 43 -18.88 0.41 14.16
C ALA A 43 -17.79 -0.61 14.53
N LEU A 44 -17.74 -1.75 13.82
CA LEU A 44 -16.69 -2.75 13.98
C LEU A 44 -15.32 -2.21 13.56
N ALA A 45 -15.26 -1.43 12.46
CA ALA A 45 -14.02 -0.78 12.02
C ALA A 45 -13.50 0.21 13.06
N VAL A 46 -14.37 1.03 13.64
CA VAL A 46 -14.00 1.97 14.72
C VAL A 46 -13.50 1.22 15.96
N ARG A 47 -14.08 0.07 16.29
CA ARG A 47 -13.58 -0.77 17.38
C ARG A 47 -12.20 -1.37 17.07
N ALA A 48 -11.97 -1.83 15.85
CA ALA A 48 -10.68 -2.37 15.42
C ALA A 48 -9.58 -1.29 15.46
N ILE A 49 -9.90 -0.04 15.12
CA ILE A 49 -8.99 1.12 15.30
C ILE A 49 -8.55 1.24 16.76
N ALA A 50 -9.50 1.18 17.70
CA ALA A 50 -9.20 1.29 19.13
C ALA A 50 -8.32 0.13 19.66
N ARG A 51 -8.38 -1.03 19.00
CA ARG A 51 -7.56 -2.22 19.33
C ARG A 51 -6.26 -2.31 18.53
N LEU A 52 -6.01 -1.37 17.60
CA LEU A 52 -4.88 -1.39 16.67
C LEU A 52 -4.84 -2.63 15.76
N GLU A 53 -5.99 -3.29 15.54
CA GLU A 53 -6.15 -4.46 14.68
C GLU A 53 -6.29 -4.02 13.20
N ARG A 54 -5.18 -3.64 12.57
CA ARG A 54 -5.18 -2.98 11.24
C ARG A 54 -5.76 -3.83 10.10
N SER A 55 -5.53 -5.14 10.14
CA SER A 55 -6.11 -6.07 9.16
C SER A 55 -7.63 -6.13 9.26
N GLU A 56 -8.17 -6.15 10.49
CA GLU A 56 -9.61 -6.15 10.74
C GLU A 56 -10.23 -4.79 10.40
N GLU A 57 -9.54 -3.70 10.73
CA GLU A 57 -9.93 -2.34 10.35
C GLU A 57 -10.17 -2.22 8.84
N ILE A 58 -9.20 -2.65 8.03
CA ILE A 58 -9.31 -2.64 6.56
C ILE A 58 -10.49 -3.50 6.10
N ALA A 59 -10.64 -4.72 6.63
CA ALA A 59 -11.72 -5.63 6.26
C ALA A 59 -13.11 -5.06 6.59
N HIS A 60 -13.26 -4.41 7.75
CA HIS A 60 -14.51 -3.81 8.16
C HIS A 60 -14.84 -2.54 7.36
N TRP A 61 -13.85 -1.71 7.01
CA TRP A 61 -14.08 -0.58 6.10
C TRP A 61 -14.47 -1.04 4.68
N MET A 62 -13.88 -2.13 4.20
CA MET A 62 -14.28 -2.76 2.94
C MET A 62 -15.74 -3.25 2.99
N ALA A 63 -16.14 -3.94 4.07
CA ALA A 63 -17.50 -4.41 4.26
C ALA A 63 -18.53 -3.26 4.38
N ALA A 64 -18.11 -2.13 4.96
CA ALA A 64 -18.88 -0.90 5.06
C ALA A 64 -18.95 -0.07 3.76
N ARG A 65 -18.31 -0.52 2.67
CA ARG A 65 -18.18 0.22 1.40
C ARG A 65 -17.48 1.59 1.54
N ARG A 66 -16.67 1.76 2.59
CA ARG A 66 -15.84 2.95 2.84
C ARG A 66 -14.43 2.70 2.34
N TYR A 67 -14.29 2.49 1.02
CA TYR A 67 -13.05 2.07 0.39
C TYR A 67 -11.90 3.07 0.57
N GLU A 68 -12.21 4.37 0.61
CA GLU A 68 -11.23 5.43 0.89
C GLU A 68 -10.57 5.26 2.26
N ARG A 69 -11.34 4.86 3.29
CA ARG A 69 -10.82 4.63 4.64
C ARG A 69 -10.01 3.34 4.73
N ALA A 70 -10.46 2.29 4.05
CA ALA A 70 -9.70 1.05 3.93
C ALA A 70 -8.33 1.29 3.27
N HIS A 71 -8.33 2.05 2.17
CA HIS A 71 -7.11 2.45 1.46
C HIS A 71 -6.20 3.33 2.33
N ALA A 72 -6.73 4.37 2.97
CA ALA A 72 -5.95 5.24 3.85
C ALA A 72 -5.28 4.45 4.99
N CYS A 73 -6.02 3.55 5.66
CA CYS A 73 -5.45 2.68 6.70
C CYS A 73 -4.30 1.81 6.16
N LEU A 74 -4.51 1.19 4.99
CA LEU A 74 -3.49 0.36 4.35
C LEU A 74 -2.22 1.16 4.04
N ILE A 75 -2.34 2.33 3.40
CA ILE A 75 -1.17 3.14 3.01
C ILE A 75 -0.43 3.67 4.24
N THR A 76 -1.15 4.25 5.20
CA THR A 76 -0.54 4.94 6.34
C THR A 76 0.07 4.00 7.37
N HIS A 77 -0.51 2.80 7.57
CA HIS A 77 -0.12 1.95 8.71
C HIS A 77 0.49 0.61 8.33
N VAL A 78 0.28 0.12 7.11
CA VAL A 78 0.61 -1.27 6.74
C VAL A 78 1.61 -1.31 5.58
N ALA A 79 1.40 -0.54 4.52
CA ALA A 79 2.11 -0.68 3.26
C ALA A 79 3.63 -0.58 3.39
N MET A 80 4.12 0.52 3.95
CA MET A 80 5.56 0.75 4.06
C MET A 80 6.22 -0.25 5.02
N ARG A 81 5.52 -0.68 6.08
CA ARG A 81 6.03 -1.73 6.99
C ARG A 81 6.14 -3.07 6.29
N CYS A 82 5.13 -3.48 5.52
CA CYS A 82 5.22 -4.71 4.74
C CYS A 82 6.33 -4.66 3.69
N LEU A 83 6.59 -3.51 3.06
CA LEU A 83 7.72 -3.36 2.13
C LEU A 83 9.06 -3.49 2.86
N PHE A 84 9.18 -2.85 4.03
CA PHE A 84 10.40 -2.88 4.85
C PHE A 84 10.70 -4.28 5.40
N ASP A 85 9.69 -4.97 5.89
CA ASP A 85 9.79 -6.33 6.44
C ASP A 85 9.82 -7.41 5.34
N ASN A 86 9.88 -7.01 4.07
CA ASN A 86 9.86 -7.88 2.89
C ASN A 86 8.62 -8.80 2.79
N GLU A 87 7.49 -8.38 3.38
CA GLU A 87 6.19 -9.07 3.32
C GLU A 87 5.37 -8.65 2.08
N LYS A 88 6.03 -8.60 0.92
CA LYS A 88 5.49 -8.04 -0.33
C LYS A 88 4.23 -8.77 -0.82
N ASP A 89 4.17 -10.09 -0.64
CA ASP A 89 3.01 -10.89 -1.03
C ASP A 89 1.76 -10.56 -0.21
N LYS A 90 1.91 -10.32 1.10
CA LYS A 90 0.80 -9.91 1.97
C LYS A 90 0.25 -8.55 1.54
N LEU A 91 1.14 -7.61 1.24
CA LEU A 91 0.77 -6.30 0.73
C LEU A 91 0.04 -6.42 -0.63
N MET A 92 0.58 -7.22 -1.55
CA MET A 92 -0.04 -7.46 -2.85
C MET A 92 -1.46 -8.03 -2.70
N GLN A 93 -1.67 -8.99 -1.80
CA GLN A 93 -3.00 -9.56 -1.55
C GLN A 93 -4.01 -8.51 -1.04
N GLN A 94 -3.59 -7.59 -0.18
CA GLN A 94 -4.48 -6.51 0.31
C GLN A 94 -4.82 -5.52 -0.81
N LEU A 95 -3.84 -5.15 -1.62
CA LEU A 95 -4.03 -4.24 -2.75
C LEU A 95 -4.93 -4.85 -3.83
N LEU A 96 -4.79 -6.14 -4.13
CA LEU A 96 -5.66 -6.85 -5.07
C LEU A 96 -7.13 -6.90 -4.60
N LYS A 97 -7.40 -6.86 -3.29
CA LYS A 97 -8.78 -6.76 -2.77
C LYS A 97 -9.40 -5.38 -3.02
N LEU A 98 -8.59 -4.33 -3.04
CA LEU A 98 -9.02 -2.94 -3.26
C LEU A 98 -9.12 -2.57 -4.74
N GLU A 99 -8.32 -3.21 -5.60
CA GLU A 99 -8.26 -2.88 -7.03
C GLU A 99 -9.63 -2.88 -7.75
N PRO A 100 -10.54 -3.84 -7.54
CA PRO A 100 -11.85 -3.85 -8.20
C PRO A 100 -12.72 -2.63 -7.86
N VAL A 101 -12.48 -2.00 -6.72
CA VAL A 101 -13.21 -0.82 -6.23
C VAL A 101 -12.38 0.46 -6.32
N SER A 102 -11.25 0.43 -7.03
CA SER A 102 -10.31 1.54 -7.16
C SER A 102 -10.91 2.83 -7.72
N VAL A 103 -11.96 2.72 -8.55
CA VAL A 103 -12.71 3.88 -9.08
C VAL A 103 -13.32 4.72 -7.97
N HIS A 104 -13.59 4.13 -6.80
CA HIS A 104 -14.13 4.81 -5.62
C HIS A 104 -13.04 5.29 -4.65
N ILE A 105 -11.77 5.24 -5.04
CA ILE A 105 -10.63 5.64 -4.21
C ILE A 105 -9.88 6.77 -4.93
N PRO A 106 -10.14 8.05 -4.61
CA PRO A 106 -9.52 9.19 -5.30
C PRO A 106 -7.98 9.15 -5.27
N LEU A 107 -7.42 8.66 -4.17
CA LEU A 107 -5.97 8.56 -3.94
C LEU A 107 -5.37 7.23 -4.45
N TRP A 108 -6.08 6.47 -5.29
CA TRP A 108 -5.57 5.18 -5.77
C TRP A 108 -4.27 5.31 -6.56
N LYS A 109 -4.16 6.35 -7.40
CA LYS A 109 -2.98 6.62 -8.24
C LYS A 109 -2.18 7.86 -7.80
N SER A 110 -2.39 8.37 -6.59
CA SER A 110 -1.67 9.56 -6.10
C SER A 110 -0.20 9.25 -5.82
N CYS A 111 0.70 10.21 -6.10
CA CYS A 111 2.13 10.10 -5.84
C CYS A 111 2.72 11.46 -5.44
N GLU A 112 2.19 12.05 -4.37
CA GLU A 112 2.61 13.40 -3.97
C GLU A 112 3.84 13.38 -3.06
N LYS A 113 3.87 12.44 -2.11
CA LYS A 113 4.94 12.29 -1.12
C LYS A 113 5.27 10.82 -0.89
N ALA A 114 6.47 10.57 -0.36
CA ALA A 114 6.96 9.22 -0.10
C ALA A 114 6.06 8.42 0.87
N ASP A 115 5.44 9.08 1.85
CA ASP A 115 4.52 8.50 2.84
C ASP A 115 3.05 8.41 2.36
N ALA A 116 2.75 8.93 1.17
CA ALA A 116 1.40 9.05 0.63
C ALA A 116 1.27 8.45 -0.79
N ILE A 117 2.02 7.39 -1.07
CA ILE A 117 1.94 6.69 -2.36
C ILE A 117 0.65 5.87 -2.42
N GLY A 118 -0.14 6.12 -3.46
CA GLY A 118 -1.41 5.45 -3.72
C GLY A 118 -1.26 3.95 -3.95
N GLY A 119 -2.33 3.21 -3.64
CA GLY A 119 -2.32 1.75 -3.65
C GLY A 119 -2.11 1.16 -5.04
N GLY A 120 -2.60 1.84 -6.08
CA GLY A 120 -2.40 1.46 -7.47
C GLY A 120 -0.95 1.52 -7.90
N LEU A 121 -0.18 2.50 -7.42
CA LEU A 121 1.25 2.61 -7.73
C LEU A 121 2.09 1.60 -6.97
N LEU A 122 1.74 1.31 -5.72
CA LEU A 122 2.36 0.22 -4.97
C LEU A 122 2.07 -1.14 -5.61
N LEU A 123 0.83 -1.36 -6.06
CA LEU A 123 0.44 -2.59 -6.74
C LEU A 123 1.17 -2.73 -8.08
N GLU A 124 1.33 -1.63 -8.82
CA GLU A 124 2.11 -1.60 -10.05
C GLU A 124 3.58 -1.92 -9.80
N PHE A 125 4.20 -1.33 -8.77
CA PHE A 125 5.55 -1.67 -8.36
C PHE A 125 5.71 -3.18 -8.11
N LEU A 126 4.82 -3.77 -7.30
CA LEU A 126 4.88 -5.20 -6.98
C LEU A 126 4.70 -6.10 -8.21
N ARG A 127 3.90 -5.67 -9.19
CA ARG A 127 3.74 -6.37 -10.47
C ARG A 127 5.01 -6.31 -11.30
N LEU A 128 5.60 -5.14 -11.44
CA LEU A 128 6.85 -4.93 -12.18
C LEU A 128 8.01 -5.70 -11.53
N GLU A 129 8.09 -5.69 -10.20
CA GLU A 129 9.09 -6.46 -9.45
C GLU A 129 9.00 -7.96 -9.76
N GLN A 130 7.78 -8.49 -9.81
CA GLN A 130 7.51 -9.90 -10.15
C GLN A 130 7.56 -10.18 -11.67
N GLN A 131 7.98 -9.21 -12.50
CA GLN A 131 7.96 -9.29 -13.97
C GLN A 131 6.58 -9.68 -14.52
N LYS A 132 5.50 -9.36 -13.81
CA LYS A 132 4.13 -9.65 -14.25
C LYS A 132 3.77 -8.76 -15.43
N GLY A 133 3.39 -9.40 -16.54
CA GLY A 133 3.15 -8.74 -17.82
C GLY A 133 4.40 -8.60 -18.69
N LEU A 134 5.50 -9.27 -18.34
CA LEU A 134 6.58 -9.53 -19.28
C LEU A 134 6.07 -10.58 -20.29
N GLU A 135 5.82 -10.13 -21.51
CA GLU A 135 5.50 -10.98 -22.65
C GLU A 135 6.65 -10.87 -23.66
N VAL A 136 6.98 -11.98 -24.32
CA VAL A 136 8.03 -12.01 -25.35
C VAL A 136 7.68 -11.02 -26.45
N GLY A 137 8.59 -10.10 -26.77
CA GLY A 137 8.39 -9.04 -27.76
C GLY A 137 7.69 -7.77 -27.24
N HIS A 138 7.36 -7.72 -25.94
CA HIS A 138 6.77 -6.54 -25.28
C HIS A 138 7.67 -5.97 -24.17
N GLU A 139 8.96 -6.28 -24.20
CA GLU A 139 9.94 -5.84 -23.21
C GLU A 139 10.03 -4.30 -23.15
N ASP A 140 9.86 -3.62 -24.29
CA ASP A 140 9.80 -2.15 -24.38
C ASP A 140 8.63 -1.54 -23.59
N GLN A 141 7.47 -2.20 -23.59
CA GLN A 141 6.29 -1.74 -22.84
C GLN A 141 6.52 -1.88 -21.34
N LEU A 142 7.14 -2.98 -20.91
CA LEU A 142 7.52 -3.18 -19.53
C LEU A 142 8.56 -2.15 -19.09
N LEU A 143 9.57 -1.89 -19.93
CA LEU A 143 10.60 -0.87 -19.67
C LEU A 143 9.98 0.52 -19.51
N GLN A 144 9.04 0.92 -20.36
CA GLN A 144 8.34 2.20 -20.25
C GLN A 144 7.58 2.33 -18.92
N ARG A 145 6.89 1.28 -18.48
CA ARG A 145 6.19 1.26 -17.19
C ARG A 145 7.15 1.38 -16.01
N VAL A 146 8.28 0.66 -16.05
CA VAL A 146 9.34 0.73 -15.04
C VAL A 146 9.91 2.15 -14.94
N VAL A 147 10.24 2.77 -16.08
CA VAL A 147 10.78 4.14 -16.12
C VAL A 147 9.76 5.14 -15.59
N LEU A 148 8.50 5.07 -16.05
CA LEU A 148 7.45 5.98 -15.61
C LEU A 148 7.25 5.92 -14.08
N LEU A 149 7.13 4.71 -13.53
CA LEU A 149 6.95 4.55 -12.08
C LEU A 149 8.17 5.05 -11.30
N SER A 150 9.38 4.76 -11.77
CA SER A 150 10.61 5.24 -11.12
C SER A 150 10.69 6.77 -11.06
N GLN A 151 10.23 7.47 -12.11
CA GLN A 151 10.18 8.94 -12.14
C GLN A 151 9.14 9.50 -11.17
N GLN A 152 7.96 8.87 -11.08
CA GLN A 152 6.92 9.27 -10.12
C GLN A 152 7.43 9.13 -8.68
N LEU A 153 8.03 7.98 -8.36
CA LEU A 153 8.60 7.73 -7.02
C LEU A 153 9.75 8.69 -6.69
N SER A 154 10.62 8.99 -7.65
CA SER A 154 11.72 9.94 -7.45
C SER A 154 11.20 11.34 -7.15
N SER A 155 10.17 11.77 -7.88
CA SER A 155 9.51 13.06 -7.65
C SER A 155 8.89 13.14 -6.25
N ALA A 156 8.22 12.07 -5.80
CA ALA A 156 7.62 11.98 -4.47
C ALA A 156 8.65 11.97 -3.34
N ARG A 157 9.79 11.26 -3.54
CA ARG A 157 10.93 11.27 -2.62
C ARG A 157 11.50 12.69 -2.48
N ASP A 158 11.75 13.37 -3.59
CA ASP A 158 12.33 14.71 -3.59
C ASP A 158 11.38 15.75 -2.99
N ALA A 159 10.07 15.61 -3.21
CA ALA A 159 9.05 16.43 -2.56
C ALA A 159 9.06 16.23 -1.04
N SER A 160 9.16 14.97 -0.59
CA SER A 160 9.22 14.63 0.84
C SER A 160 10.51 15.12 1.51
N ALA A 161 11.64 15.14 0.80
CA ALA A 161 12.92 15.64 1.32
C ALA A 161 12.93 17.17 1.49
N LYS A 162 12.17 17.92 0.67
CA LYS A 162 12.06 19.38 0.74
C LYS A 162 11.14 19.86 1.88
N ASP A 163 10.22 19.02 2.33
CA ASP A 163 9.21 19.36 3.36
C ASP A 163 9.72 19.15 4.80
N GLY A 164 11.04 19.27 5.02
CA GLY A 164 11.78 18.83 6.21
C GLY A 164 11.46 19.54 7.53
N GLY A 165 10.20 19.56 7.98
CA GLY A 165 9.80 20.40 9.12
C GLY A 165 8.51 20.06 9.87
N LYS A 166 8.01 18.81 9.90
CA LYS A 166 6.94 18.45 10.85
C LYS A 166 7.30 17.23 11.72
N ILE A 167 7.46 17.52 13.01
CA ILE A 167 7.97 16.68 14.12
C ILE A 167 7.07 15.47 14.47
N LEU A 168 5.93 15.27 13.82
CA LEU A 168 5.05 14.11 14.09
C LEU A 168 5.33 12.98 13.10
N GLY A 169 6.07 11.96 13.54
CA GLY A 169 6.23 10.70 12.81
C GLY A 169 7.52 10.53 12.02
N GLU A 170 8.63 11.18 12.42
CA GLU A 170 9.95 11.05 11.77
C GLU A 170 10.33 9.61 11.41
N LYS A 171 10.01 8.64 12.28
CA LYS A 171 10.29 7.23 12.04
C LYS A 171 9.50 6.65 10.86
N ASP A 172 8.19 6.92 10.79
CA ASP A 172 7.35 6.40 9.71
C ASP A 172 7.68 7.12 8.39
N ALA A 173 8.03 8.41 8.44
CA ALA A 173 8.50 9.16 7.28
C ALA A 173 9.87 8.66 6.75
N LEU A 174 10.83 8.38 7.64
CA LEU A 174 12.11 7.79 7.28
C LEU A 174 11.94 6.37 6.72
N LEU A 175 11.03 5.59 7.30
CA LEU A 175 10.71 4.24 6.81
C LEU A 175 10.12 4.32 5.39
N ALA A 176 9.18 5.24 5.16
CA ALA A 176 8.62 5.48 3.83
C ALA A 176 9.70 5.91 2.83
N LEU A 177 10.56 6.89 3.16
CA LEU A 177 11.68 7.31 2.32
C LEU A 177 12.63 6.16 1.98
N THR A 178 12.96 5.33 2.97
CA THR A 178 13.84 4.17 2.78
C THR A 178 13.21 3.14 1.84
N CYS A 179 11.92 2.85 2.02
CA CYS A 179 11.17 1.94 1.15
C CYS A 179 11.12 2.47 -0.28
N VAL A 180 10.80 3.76 -0.46
CA VAL A 180 10.73 4.40 -1.79
C VAL A 180 12.08 4.40 -2.48
N SER A 181 13.16 4.72 -1.77
CA SER A 181 14.53 4.59 -2.30
C SER A 181 14.85 3.16 -2.73
N SER A 182 14.50 2.16 -1.93
CA SER A 182 14.69 0.74 -2.28
C SER A 182 13.88 0.34 -3.52
N MET A 183 12.62 0.79 -3.63
CA MET A 183 11.78 0.58 -4.82
C MET A 183 12.41 1.19 -6.07
N ILE A 184 12.90 2.43 -5.99
CA ILE A 184 13.55 3.12 -7.10
C ILE A 184 14.76 2.32 -7.60
N VAL A 185 15.60 1.81 -6.69
CA VAL A 185 16.76 0.99 -7.06
C VAL A 185 16.34 -0.35 -7.69
N SER A 186 15.30 -0.99 -7.15
CA SER A 186 14.76 -2.22 -7.73
C SER A 186 14.21 -1.99 -9.15
N LEU A 187 13.56 -0.86 -9.41
CA LEU A 187 13.09 -0.52 -10.75
C LEU A 187 14.25 -0.16 -11.68
N ALA A 188 15.25 0.56 -11.19
CA ALA A 188 16.42 0.93 -11.99
C ALA A 188 17.25 -0.29 -12.41
N THR A 189 17.45 -1.26 -11.51
CA THR A 189 18.12 -2.54 -11.81
C THR A 189 17.36 -3.29 -12.90
N GLN A 190 16.05 -3.46 -12.75
CA GLN A 190 15.21 -4.08 -13.77
C GLN A 190 15.25 -3.36 -15.12
N ALA A 191 15.24 -2.02 -15.12
CA ALA A 191 15.33 -1.23 -16.35
C ALA A 191 16.65 -1.48 -17.10
N VAL A 192 17.77 -1.59 -16.37
CA VAL A 192 19.08 -1.90 -16.95
C VAL A 192 19.10 -3.32 -17.53
N GLU A 193 18.54 -4.29 -16.80
CA GLU A 193 18.45 -5.68 -17.27
C GLU A 193 17.60 -5.77 -18.55
N LEU A 194 16.38 -5.25 -18.55
CA LEU A 194 15.48 -5.24 -19.71
C LEU A 194 16.15 -4.57 -20.91
N ARG A 195 16.84 -3.46 -20.68
CA ARG A 195 17.53 -2.74 -21.74
C ARG A 195 18.68 -3.54 -22.35
N SER A 196 19.43 -4.29 -21.54
CA SER A 196 20.49 -5.15 -22.05
C SER A 196 19.93 -6.33 -22.88
N THR A 197 18.77 -6.86 -22.50
CA THR A 197 18.09 -7.91 -23.29
C THR A 197 17.56 -7.38 -24.63
N LEU A 198 16.95 -6.19 -24.63
CA LEU A 198 16.48 -5.52 -25.83
C LEU A 198 17.61 -5.16 -26.79
N SER A 199 18.74 -4.65 -26.26
CA SER A 199 19.91 -4.36 -27.10
C SER A 199 20.48 -5.63 -27.72
N TYR A 200 20.54 -6.74 -26.97
CA TYR A 200 21.05 -8.00 -27.49
C TYR A 200 20.11 -8.63 -28.54
N ALA A 201 18.79 -8.52 -28.34
CA ALA A 201 17.80 -8.95 -29.33
C ALA A 201 17.94 -8.13 -30.64
N ARG A 202 18.07 -6.80 -30.52
CA ARG A 202 18.28 -5.90 -31.67
C ARG A 202 19.61 -6.15 -32.38
N GLU A 203 20.68 -6.43 -31.64
CA GLU A 203 21.98 -6.79 -32.22
C GLU A 203 21.90 -8.11 -33.00
N ARG A 204 21.15 -9.12 -32.52
CA ARG A 204 20.91 -10.35 -33.27
C ARG A 204 20.12 -10.11 -34.56
N GLU A 205 19.11 -9.26 -34.52
CA GLU A 205 18.34 -8.89 -35.72
C GLU A 205 19.20 -8.12 -36.73
N LEU A 206 20.12 -7.27 -36.27
CA LEU A 206 21.08 -6.54 -37.11
C LEU A 206 22.23 -7.40 -37.62
N MET A 207 22.55 -8.55 -36.99
CA MET A 207 23.55 -9.48 -37.52
C MET A 207 23.04 -10.30 -38.71
N ASP A 208 21.73 -10.33 -38.96
CA ASP A 208 21.15 -10.90 -40.19
C ASP A 208 21.29 -9.96 -41.40
N ASP A 209 21.53 -8.66 -41.17
CA ASP A 209 21.80 -7.67 -42.22
C ASP A 209 23.18 -7.02 -42.02
N ALA A 210 24.16 -7.46 -42.81
CA ALA A 210 25.56 -7.05 -42.77
C ALA A 210 25.77 -5.52 -42.74
N SER A 211 25.82 -4.92 -41.54
CA SER A 211 26.21 -3.53 -41.30
C SER A 211 27.15 -3.42 -40.09
N PRO A 212 28.15 -2.51 -40.13
CA PRO A 212 29.23 -2.48 -39.15
C PRO A 212 28.73 -2.02 -37.77
N MET A 213 29.24 -2.70 -36.74
CA MET A 213 28.92 -2.52 -35.32
C MET A 213 29.05 -1.07 -34.85
N LEU A 214 27.95 -0.49 -34.35
CA LEU A 214 28.02 0.61 -33.39
C LEU A 214 27.90 0.05 -31.97
N PRO A 215 28.71 0.51 -30.99
CA PRO A 215 28.55 0.10 -29.60
C PRO A 215 27.22 0.60 -29.03
N LEU A 216 26.58 -0.24 -28.19
CA LEU A 216 25.45 0.00 -27.30
C LEU A 216 25.01 1.49 -27.18
N GLN A 217 24.08 1.91 -28.03
CA GLN A 217 23.46 3.24 -27.91
C GLN A 217 22.32 3.20 -26.90
N LEU A 218 22.63 3.56 -25.66
CA LEU A 218 21.63 3.96 -24.69
C LEU A 218 21.04 5.32 -25.13
N GLU A 219 19.79 5.34 -25.56
CA GLU A 219 19.03 6.55 -25.93
C GLU A 219 19.21 7.70 -24.89
N PRO A 220 19.48 8.95 -25.35
CA PRO A 220 19.73 10.10 -24.48
C PRO A 220 18.61 10.43 -23.49
N THR A 221 17.36 10.19 -23.88
CA THR A 221 16.14 10.41 -23.08
C THR A 221 16.10 9.49 -21.86
N PHE A 222 16.45 8.21 -22.06
CA PHE A 222 16.51 7.22 -20.99
C PHE A 222 17.65 7.52 -20.01
N LEU A 223 18.82 7.92 -20.52
CA LEU A 223 19.94 8.31 -19.68
C LEU A 223 19.66 9.60 -18.90
N GLY A 224 18.92 10.54 -19.50
CA GLY A 224 18.35 11.68 -18.79
C GLY A 224 17.45 11.23 -17.64
N GLY A 225 16.56 10.26 -17.88
CA GLY A 225 15.71 9.64 -16.87
C GLY A 225 16.50 9.01 -15.70
N LEU A 226 17.55 8.25 -16.01
CA LEU A 226 18.43 7.65 -15.01
C LEU A 226 19.28 8.68 -14.26
N SER A 227 19.66 9.79 -14.91
CA SER A 227 20.44 10.86 -14.28
C SER A 227 19.70 11.50 -13.09
N HIS A 228 18.37 11.54 -13.12
CA HIS A 228 17.55 11.98 -12.00
C HIS A 228 17.61 11.03 -10.79
N LEU A 229 17.99 9.76 -11.01
CA LEU A 229 18.23 8.79 -9.94
C LEU A 229 19.60 8.99 -9.27
N LEU A 230 20.48 9.82 -9.83
CA LEU A 230 21.80 10.13 -9.29
C LEU A 230 21.79 11.23 -8.20
N THR A 231 20.69 11.96 -8.05
CA THR A 231 20.60 13.09 -7.11
C THR A 231 20.08 12.66 -5.73
N GLY A 232 20.84 12.91 -4.66
CA GLY A 232 20.41 12.73 -3.25
C GLY A 232 21.41 11.98 -2.36
N ARG A 233 21.28 12.04 -1.03
CA ARG A 233 22.00 11.14 -0.08
C ARG A 233 21.07 9.99 0.30
N GLU A 234 21.52 8.76 0.17
CA GLU A 234 20.71 7.55 0.39
C GLU A 234 21.47 6.53 1.23
N THR A 235 20.86 5.37 1.47
CA THR A 235 21.51 4.30 2.25
C THR A 235 22.79 3.81 1.55
N THR A 236 23.72 3.24 2.33
CA THR A 236 25.04 2.78 1.82
C THR A 236 24.94 1.80 0.65
N TYR A 237 23.90 0.96 0.61
CA TYR A 237 23.62 0.09 -0.53
C TYR A 237 23.29 0.87 -1.81
N VAL A 238 22.43 1.90 -1.70
CA VAL A 238 22.06 2.74 -2.84
C VAL A 238 23.23 3.60 -3.31
N GLU A 239 24.04 4.10 -2.39
CA GLU A 239 25.28 4.82 -2.73
C GLU A 239 26.29 3.89 -3.43
N SER A 240 26.41 2.63 -2.99
CA SER A 240 27.26 1.63 -3.63
C SER A 240 26.77 1.27 -5.04
N TYR A 241 25.47 1.04 -5.22
CA TYR A 241 24.90 0.76 -6.54
C TYR A 241 25.03 1.97 -7.49
N ARG A 242 24.76 3.17 -6.98
CA ARG A 242 24.93 4.42 -7.73
C ARG A 242 26.36 4.58 -8.24
N THR A 243 27.35 4.40 -7.36
CA THR A 243 28.77 4.57 -7.69
C THR A 243 29.31 3.45 -8.58
N SER A 244 28.85 2.21 -8.40
CA SER A 244 29.38 1.06 -9.15
C SER A 244 28.72 0.83 -10.51
N GLN A 245 27.44 1.17 -10.67
CA GLN A 245 26.70 0.84 -11.90
C GLN A 245 26.12 2.06 -12.62
N LEU A 246 25.40 2.95 -11.93
CA LEU A 246 24.72 4.07 -12.58
C LEU A 246 25.69 5.18 -13.01
N VAL A 247 26.65 5.56 -12.16
CA VAL A 247 27.63 6.62 -12.47
C VAL A 247 28.48 6.28 -13.70
N PRO A 248 29.06 5.07 -13.84
CA PRO A 248 29.79 4.68 -15.05
C PRO A 248 28.94 4.73 -16.33
N LEU A 249 27.67 4.30 -16.25
CA LEU A 249 26.75 4.32 -17.40
C LEU A 249 26.41 5.76 -17.83
N CYS A 250 26.21 6.67 -16.88
CA CYS A 250 25.93 8.08 -17.17
C CYS A 250 27.19 8.85 -17.58
N SER A 251 28.37 8.54 -17.02
CA SER A 251 29.63 9.22 -17.37
C SER A 251 30.11 8.86 -18.78
N ALA A 252 30.00 7.59 -19.17
CA ALA A 252 30.32 7.15 -20.53
C ALA A 252 29.53 7.91 -21.61
N PHE A 253 28.30 8.33 -21.29
CA PHE A 253 27.48 9.15 -22.18
C PHE A 253 27.93 10.62 -22.27
N LEU A 254 28.37 11.21 -21.16
CA LEU A 254 28.88 12.58 -21.15
C LEU A 254 30.21 12.68 -21.90
N ASP A 255 31.11 11.71 -21.71
CA ASP A 255 32.39 11.62 -22.42
C ASP A 255 32.20 11.40 -23.93
N TRP A 256 31.17 10.67 -24.36
CA TRP A 256 30.83 10.48 -25.77
C TRP A 256 30.37 11.77 -26.47
N ARG A 257 29.86 12.74 -25.72
CA ARG A 257 29.31 14.00 -26.26
C ARG A 257 30.34 15.14 -26.33
N ALA A 258 31.51 14.96 -25.72
CA ALA A 258 32.64 15.90 -25.71
C ALA A 258 33.59 15.64 -26.88
#